data_AF-A0A1I7ER87-F1
#
_entry.id   AF-A0A1I7ER87-F1
#
_cell.length_a   1.000
_cell.length_b   1.000
_cell.length_c   1.000
_cell.angle_alpha   90.00
_cell.angle_beta   90.00
_cell.angle_gamma   90.00
#
_symmetry.space_group_name_H-M   'P 1'
#
loop_
_entity.id
_entity.type
_entity.pdbx_description
1 polymer ?
#
loop_
_entity_poly.entity_id
_entity_poly.type
_entity_poly.pdbx_seq_one_letter_code
_entity_poly.pdbx_strand_id
1 'polypeptide(L)'
;MAIHTYLMVDGYPFAQSRHMFYDSWYFTPDDRVIRTRTVGERNTTIQGLPDDREEWDRPETDYLYLTKADDLRRRLNRAGFSRTTLELEFLKYTSEVFRQEEPPYFFGPWIYDSDEHGPMARAEAFRNATLDDWLSALKKTMDSGVTSFNRSYQDIPEDTLAEIITGRDFPRFRSISPEHSVLGFPCTSLECMAIAMLELVPDDAECVVNVSSFVHYGYTNEFNDLLQSMVSARFRTPSFRY
;
A
#
# COMPACT_ATOMS: atom_id res chain seq x y z
N MET A 1 16.92 -9.63 11.43
CA MET A 1 16.50 -8.86 10.24
C MET A 1 15.05 -9.19 9.98
N ALA A 2 14.18 -8.19 9.83
CA ALA A 2 12.76 -8.42 9.62
C ALA A 2 12.50 -8.73 8.13
N ILE A 3 11.68 -9.75 7.87
CA ILE A 3 11.24 -10.13 6.53
C ILE A 3 9.97 -9.33 6.27
N HIS A 4 9.91 -8.67 5.11
CA HIS A 4 8.75 -7.86 4.74
C HIS A 4 8.19 -8.28 3.40
N THR A 5 6.87 -8.32 3.33
CA THR A 5 6.09 -8.30 2.08
C THR A 5 5.28 -7.02 2.04
N TYR A 6 5.19 -6.40 0.87
CA TYR A 6 4.41 -5.19 0.64
C TYR A 6 3.40 -5.40 -0.47
N LEU A 7 2.17 -4.97 -0.26
CA LEU A 7 1.16 -4.82 -1.30
C LEU A 7 1.06 -3.34 -1.66
N MET A 8 1.14 -3.04 -2.95
CA MET A 8 1.18 -1.69 -3.47
C MET A 8 0.29 -1.53 -4.69
N VAL A 9 -0.29 -0.33 -4.83
CA VAL A 9 -0.94 0.15 -6.04
C VAL A 9 -0.21 1.42 -6.47
N ASP A 10 0.31 1.42 -7.69
CA ASP A 10 1.08 2.52 -8.28
C ASP A 10 2.23 3.01 -7.37
N GLY A 11 2.94 2.06 -6.77
CA GLY A 11 4.04 2.33 -5.84
C GLY A 11 3.60 2.80 -4.44
N TYR A 12 2.33 3.06 -4.17
CA TYR A 12 1.89 3.42 -2.82
C TYR A 12 1.53 2.16 -2.00
N PRO A 13 2.12 1.95 -0.80
CA PRO A 13 1.88 0.76 0.00
C PRO A 13 0.58 0.87 0.79
N PHE A 14 -0.22 -0.20 0.75
CA PHE A 14 -1.44 -0.30 1.57
C PHE A 14 -1.48 -1.53 2.45
N ALA A 15 -0.53 -2.47 2.32
CA ALA A 15 -0.36 -3.54 3.28
C ALA A 15 1.11 -3.89 3.47
N GLN A 16 1.46 -4.22 4.72
CA GLN A 16 2.75 -4.78 5.07
C GLN A 16 2.53 -6.04 5.92
N SER A 17 3.17 -7.14 5.54
CA SER A 17 3.26 -8.35 6.35
C SER A 17 4.68 -8.54 6.88
N ARG A 18 4.78 -9.07 8.10
CA ARG A 18 6.05 -9.48 8.75
C ARG A 18 6.07 -10.98 9.10
N HIS A 19 5.19 -11.75 8.50
CA HIS A 19 5.03 -13.17 8.82
C HIS A 19 6.14 -14.02 8.18
N MET A 20 6.26 -15.28 8.62
CA MET A 20 7.18 -16.28 8.03
C MET A 20 6.65 -16.87 6.70
N PHE A 21 5.48 -16.42 6.25
CA PHE A 21 4.87 -16.77 4.98
C PHE A 21 4.23 -15.51 4.37
N TYR A 22 4.07 -15.50 3.04
CA TYR A 22 3.27 -14.49 2.34
C TYR A 22 2.10 -15.17 1.63
N ASP A 23 1.04 -14.40 1.45
CA ASP A 23 -0.07 -14.74 0.56
C ASP A 23 0.16 -13.99 -0.76
N SER A 24 0.07 -14.67 -1.90
CA SER A 24 0.07 -14.02 -3.21
C SER A 24 -1.24 -13.25 -3.45
N TRP A 25 -2.24 -13.42 -2.59
CA TRP A 25 -3.51 -12.73 -2.59
C TRP A 25 -4.22 -12.93 -3.94
N TYR A 26 -4.77 -11.89 -4.57
CA TYR A 26 -5.39 -11.99 -5.91
C TYR A 26 -4.36 -12.08 -7.07
N PHE A 27 -3.08 -12.33 -6.79
CA PHE A 27 -2.06 -12.56 -7.81
C PHE A 27 -1.90 -14.05 -8.11
N THR A 28 -1.47 -14.34 -9.32
CA THR A 28 -1.31 -15.68 -9.88
C THR A 28 0.17 -15.96 -10.16
N PRO A 29 0.56 -17.23 -10.32
CA PRO A 29 1.93 -17.58 -10.70
C PRO A 29 2.42 -16.94 -12.00
N ASP A 30 1.50 -16.58 -12.92
CA ASP A 30 1.85 -15.93 -14.18
C ASP A 30 2.19 -14.44 -14.00
N ASP A 31 1.83 -13.83 -12.87
CA ASP A 31 2.19 -12.46 -12.52
C ASP A 31 3.62 -12.36 -11.95
N ARG A 32 4.35 -13.48 -11.80
CA ARG A 32 5.72 -13.47 -11.26
C ARG A 32 6.69 -12.76 -12.21
N VAL A 33 7.39 -11.76 -11.69
CA VAL A 33 8.39 -10.97 -12.40
C VAL A 33 9.67 -10.86 -11.57
N ILE A 34 10.82 -11.07 -12.22
CA ILE A 34 12.13 -10.71 -11.69
C ILE A 34 12.54 -9.39 -12.35
N ARG A 35 12.66 -8.33 -11.56
CA ARG A 35 13.01 -6.98 -12.04
C ARG A 35 14.40 -6.63 -11.54
N THR A 36 15.31 -6.31 -12.46
CA THR A 36 16.61 -5.71 -12.10
C THR A 36 16.49 -4.20 -12.21
N ARG A 37 16.93 -3.48 -11.19
CA ARG A 37 17.01 -2.03 -11.14
C ARG A 37 18.25 -1.60 -10.39
N THR A 38 18.50 -0.30 -10.30
CA THR A 38 19.50 0.29 -9.42
C THR A 38 18.91 0.62 -8.06
N VAL A 39 19.74 0.73 -7.03
CA VAL A 39 19.30 1.16 -5.69
C VAL A 39 18.65 2.55 -5.71
N GLY A 40 19.10 3.45 -6.60
CA GLY A 40 18.52 4.78 -6.79
C GLY A 40 17.08 4.77 -7.32
N GLU A 41 16.65 3.66 -7.95
CA GLU A 41 15.29 3.46 -8.47
C GLU A 41 14.37 2.77 -7.44
N ARG A 42 14.79 2.68 -6.16
CA ARG A 42 13.98 2.12 -5.08
C ARG A 42 12.68 2.90 -4.89
N ASN A 43 11.65 2.17 -4.47
CA ASN A 43 10.44 2.80 -4.00
C ASN A 43 10.66 3.34 -2.58
N THR A 44 10.84 4.65 -2.48
CA THR A 44 11.19 5.37 -1.25
C THR A 44 10.09 5.35 -0.18
N THR A 45 8.86 4.99 -0.55
CA THR A 45 7.74 4.84 0.39
C THR A 45 7.88 3.61 1.29
N ILE A 46 8.59 2.57 0.84
CA ILE A 46 8.78 1.31 1.58
C ILE A 46 10.23 1.09 2.03
N GLN A 47 11.18 1.71 1.33
CA GLN A 47 12.61 1.53 1.59
C GLN A 47 13.40 2.80 1.25
N GLY A 48 14.10 3.35 2.24
CA GLY A 48 14.96 4.52 2.05
C GLY A 48 16.14 4.27 1.11
N LEU A 49 16.66 5.35 0.55
CA LEU A 49 17.91 5.35 -0.21
C LEU A 49 19.12 5.40 0.75
N PRO A 50 20.26 4.80 0.39
CA PRO A 50 21.50 4.99 1.13
C PRO A 50 21.93 6.45 1.15
N ASP A 51 22.59 6.87 2.24
CA ASP A 51 23.16 8.21 2.38
C ASP A 51 24.28 8.46 1.35
N ASP A 52 25.05 7.41 1.03
CA ASP A 52 26.10 7.47 0.01
C ASP A 52 25.49 7.28 -1.39
N ARG A 53 25.60 8.35 -2.19
CA ARG A 53 25.07 8.40 -3.56
C ARG A 53 25.80 7.46 -4.51
N GLU A 54 27.05 7.08 -4.24
CA GLU A 54 27.76 6.10 -5.06
C GLU A 54 27.10 4.71 -4.98
N GLU A 55 26.36 4.43 -3.90
CA GLU A 55 25.63 3.17 -3.77
C GLU A 55 24.38 3.12 -4.64
N TRP A 56 23.89 4.26 -5.15
CA TRP A 56 22.64 4.33 -5.88
C TRP A 56 22.73 3.57 -7.21
N ASP A 57 23.90 3.53 -7.84
CA ASP A 57 24.13 2.82 -9.10
C ASP A 57 24.30 1.32 -8.93
N ARG A 58 24.32 0.80 -7.69
CA ARG A 58 24.46 -0.64 -7.45
C ARG A 58 23.21 -1.38 -7.96
N PRO A 59 23.37 -2.48 -8.69
CA PRO A 59 22.24 -3.27 -9.15
C PRO A 59 21.57 -3.99 -7.97
N GLU A 60 20.25 -3.99 -7.99
CA GLU A 60 19.37 -4.71 -7.08
C GLU A 60 18.37 -5.54 -7.89
N THR A 61 17.98 -6.69 -7.35
CA THR A 61 16.98 -7.56 -7.97
C THR A 61 15.78 -7.69 -7.07
N ASP A 62 14.63 -7.39 -7.64
CA ASP A 62 13.33 -7.57 -7.02
C ASP A 62 12.61 -8.81 -7.54
N TYR A 63 11.90 -9.46 -6.63
CA TYR A 63 11.04 -10.60 -6.90
C TYR A 63 9.61 -10.21 -6.57
N LEU A 64 8.81 -10.06 -7.61
CA LEU A 64 7.50 -9.41 -7.56
C LEU A 64 6.43 -10.34 -8.11
N TYR A 65 5.23 -10.25 -7.56
CA TYR A 65 4.02 -10.49 -8.33
C TYR A 65 3.55 -9.14 -8.85
N LEU A 66 3.35 -9.01 -10.16
CA LEU A 66 3.04 -7.76 -10.83
C LEU A 66 1.90 -7.95 -11.83
N THR A 67 0.88 -7.13 -11.70
CA THR A 67 -0.26 -7.09 -12.63
C THR A 67 -0.73 -5.65 -12.84
N LYS A 68 -1.63 -5.42 -13.79
CA LYS A 68 -2.21 -4.09 -14.04
C LYS A 68 -3.40 -3.81 -13.14
N ALA A 69 -3.68 -2.53 -12.88
CA ALA A 69 -4.82 -2.10 -12.09
C ALA A 69 -6.15 -2.65 -12.62
N ASP A 70 -6.39 -2.65 -13.95
CA ASP A 70 -7.59 -3.26 -14.54
C ASP A 70 -7.70 -4.77 -14.26
N ASP A 71 -6.59 -5.50 -14.38
CA ASP A 71 -6.57 -6.94 -14.09
C ASP A 71 -6.91 -7.22 -12.62
N LEU A 72 -6.30 -6.49 -11.69
CA LEU A 72 -6.57 -6.63 -10.26
C LEU A 72 -8.02 -6.25 -9.93
N ARG A 73 -8.53 -5.15 -10.51
CA ARG A 73 -9.92 -4.71 -10.34
C ARG A 73 -10.90 -5.78 -10.83
N ARG A 74 -10.63 -6.45 -11.96
CA ARG A 74 -11.46 -7.57 -12.44
C ARG A 74 -11.43 -8.76 -11.50
N ARG A 75 -10.28 -9.10 -10.92
CA ARG A 75 -10.15 -10.23 -9.98
C ARG A 75 -10.89 -9.95 -8.68
N LEU A 76 -10.76 -8.74 -8.13
CA LEU A 76 -11.52 -8.29 -6.95
C LEU A 76 -13.02 -8.29 -7.20
N ASN A 77 -13.48 -7.78 -8.35
CA ASN A 77 -14.90 -7.81 -8.74
C ASN A 77 -15.44 -9.24 -8.81
N ARG A 78 -14.67 -10.21 -9.34
CA ARG A 78 -15.08 -11.63 -9.34
C ARG A 78 -15.16 -12.24 -7.94
N ALA A 79 -14.35 -11.75 -7.01
CA ALA A 79 -14.40 -12.11 -5.60
C ALA A 79 -15.51 -11.39 -4.82
N GLY A 80 -16.26 -10.50 -5.47
CA GLY A 80 -17.39 -9.78 -4.89
C GLY A 80 -17.07 -8.37 -4.39
N PHE A 81 -15.85 -7.86 -4.63
CA PHE A 81 -15.43 -6.53 -4.19
C PHE A 81 -15.50 -5.51 -5.32
N SER A 82 -16.20 -4.42 -5.08
CA SER A 82 -16.49 -3.36 -6.07
C SER A 82 -16.60 -2.00 -5.38
N ARG A 83 -16.78 -0.94 -6.17
CA ARG A 83 -17.09 0.41 -5.64
C ARG A 83 -18.27 0.39 -4.66
N THR A 84 -19.31 -0.41 -4.96
CA THR A 84 -20.50 -0.54 -4.10
C THR A 84 -20.18 -1.22 -2.77
N THR A 85 -19.32 -2.25 -2.74
CA THR A 85 -18.95 -2.87 -1.47
C THR A 85 -18.09 -1.95 -0.62
N LEU A 86 -17.21 -1.17 -1.24
CA LEU A 86 -16.45 -0.12 -0.57
C LEU A 86 -17.40 0.93 0.05
N GLU A 87 -18.43 1.36 -0.68
CA GLU A 87 -19.41 2.32 -0.16
C GLU A 87 -20.20 1.77 1.04
N LEU A 88 -20.66 0.52 0.96
CA LEU A 88 -21.33 -0.14 2.09
C LEU A 88 -20.42 -0.29 3.31
N GLU A 89 -19.15 -0.63 3.09
CA GLU A 89 -18.16 -0.74 4.16
C GLU A 89 -17.84 0.61 4.78
N PHE A 90 -17.71 1.67 3.98
CA PHE A 90 -17.54 3.04 4.42
C PHE A 90 -18.69 3.51 5.34
N LEU A 91 -19.93 3.29 4.91
CA LEU A 91 -21.11 3.64 5.70
C LEU A 91 -21.16 2.87 7.02
N LYS A 92 -20.85 1.58 6.99
CA LYS A 92 -20.77 0.74 8.19
C LYS A 92 -19.68 1.22 9.14
N TYR A 93 -18.48 1.49 8.63
CA TYR A 93 -17.34 1.98 9.40
C TYR A 93 -17.68 3.30 10.09
N THR A 94 -18.20 4.27 9.32
CA THR A 94 -18.58 5.59 9.81
C THR A 94 -19.70 5.50 10.86
N SER A 95 -20.72 4.68 10.61
CA SER A 95 -21.80 4.45 11.57
C SER A 95 -21.28 3.86 12.87
N GLU A 96 -20.36 2.89 12.82
CA GLU A 96 -19.80 2.27 14.02
C GLU A 96 -18.89 3.23 14.79
N VAL A 97 -18.09 4.04 14.09
CA VAL A 97 -17.27 5.09 14.70
C VAL A 97 -18.12 6.04 15.55
N PHE A 98 -19.23 6.55 15.00
CA PHE A 98 -20.07 7.53 15.70
C PHE A 98 -21.17 6.92 16.58
N ARG A 99 -21.32 5.59 16.57
CA ARG A 99 -22.18 4.88 17.53
C ARG A 99 -21.53 4.76 18.91
N GLN A 100 -20.20 4.79 18.96
CA GLN A 100 -19.41 4.67 20.18
C GLN A 100 -19.07 6.07 20.68
N GLU A 101 -19.49 6.39 21.92
CA GLU A 101 -19.22 7.58 22.76
C GLU A 101 -18.83 8.92 22.10
N GLU A 102 -19.44 10.03 22.53
CA GLU A 102 -18.97 11.37 22.16
C GLU A 102 -17.82 11.84 23.07
N PRO A 103 -16.68 12.33 22.50
CA PRO A 103 -16.25 12.30 21.10
C PRO A 103 -15.56 10.97 20.70
N PRO A 104 -15.40 10.65 19.40
CA PRO A 104 -14.73 9.42 18.98
C PRO A 104 -13.24 9.44 19.38
N TYR A 105 -12.95 8.86 20.55
CA TYR A 105 -11.66 8.92 21.26
C TYR A 105 -10.45 8.33 20.51
N PHE A 106 -10.62 7.81 19.28
CA PHE A 106 -9.47 7.29 18.52
C PHE A 106 -8.63 8.40 17.89
N PHE A 107 -9.17 9.62 17.72
CA PHE A 107 -8.36 10.79 17.42
C PHE A 107 -7.64 11.23 18.70
N GLY A 108 -6.39 10.79 18.85
CA GLY A 108 -5.57 11.21 19.98
C GLY A 108 -5.19 12.70 19.88
N PRO A 109 -4.87 13.36 21.00
CA PRO A 109 -4.20 14.66 20.95
C PRO A 109 -2.88 14.50 20.21
N TRP A 110 -2.77 15.13 19.04
CA TRP A 110 -1.52 15.18 18.27
C TRP A 110 -0.59 16.27 18.81
N ILE A 111 0.62 16.35 18.26
CA ILE A 111 1.65 17.35 18.62
C ILE A 111 1.14 18.80 18.53
N TYR A 112 0.07 19.06 17.78
CA TYR A 112 -0.60 20.35 17.70
C TYR A 112 -1.77 20.40 18.66
N ASP A 113 -1.54 21.00 19.83
CA ASP A 113 -2.58 21.40 20.79
C ASP A 113 -3.27 22.68 20.29
N SER A 114 -3.66 22.71 19.01
CA SER A 114 -4.43 23.80 18.41
C SER A 114 -5.84 23.33 18.08
N ASP A 115 -6.83 24.19 18.32
CA ASP A 115 -8.24 23.86 18.12
C ASP A 115 -8.56 23.44 16.67
N GLU A 116 -7.79 23.92 15.68
CA GLU A 116 -7.99 23.68 14.25
C GLU A 116 -7.57 22.26 13.78
N HIS A 117 -6.57 21.65 14.41
CA HIS A 117 -6.11 20.28 14.10
C HIS A 117 -6.37 19.30 15.25
N GLY A 118 -7.11 19.76 16.27
CA GLY A 118 -7.42 18.97 17.45
C GLY A 118 -8.35 17.78 17.17
N PRO A 119 -8.51 16.88 18.15
CA PRO A 119 -9.38 15.72 18.04
C PRO A 119 -10.81 16.03 17.59
N MET A 120 -11.38 17.16 18.04
CA MET A 120 -12.74 17.55 17.69
C MET A 120 -12.87 17.97 16.23
N ALA A 121 -11.97 18.82 15.74
CA ALA A 121 -11.96 19.25 14.33
C ALA A 121 -11.80 18.05 13.39
N ARG A 122 -10.93 17.09 13.74
CA ARG A 122 -10.76 15.84 12.99
C ARG A 122 -11.99 14.95 13.03
N ALA A 123 -12.67 14.85 14.18
CA ALA A 123 -13.92 14.12 14.29
C ALA A 123 -15.04 14.75 13.45
N GLU A 124 -15.14 16.08 13.42
CA GLU A 124 -16.11 16.80 12.58
C GLU A 124 -15.80 16.66 11.09
N ALA A 125 -14.53 16.81 10.69
CA ALA A 125 -14.10 16.59 9.32
C ALA A 125 -14.43 15.15 8.86
N PHE A 126 -14.13 14.16 9.71
CA PHE A 126 -14.49 12.76 9.43
C PHE A 126 -16.00 12.57 9.30
N ARG A 127 -16.81 13.19 10.18
CA ARG A 127 -18.27 13.06 10.20
C ARG A 127 -18.93 13.64 8.96
N ASN A 128 -18.41 14.75 8.46
CA ASN A 128 -19.02 15.51 7.38
C ASN A 128 -18.54 15.06 5.99
N ALA A 129 -17.42 14.33 5.92
CA ALA A 129 -16.84 13.86 4.67
C ALA A 129 -17.65 12.73 4.03
N THR A 130 -17.84 12.83 2.72
CA THR A 130 -18.35 11.74 1.89
C THR A 130 -17.21 10.80 1.48
N LEU A 131 -17.55 9.64 0.93
CA LEU A 131 -16.55 8.71 0.40
C LEU A 131 -15.72 9.32 -0.75
N ASP A 132 -16.30 10.21 -1.56
CA ASP A 132 -15.57 10.89 -2.63
C ASP A 132 -14.59 11.93 -2.09
N ASP A 133 -14.90 12.58 -0.97
CA ASP A 133 -13.97 13.46 -0.26
C ASP A 133 -12.76 12.65 0.27
N TRP A 134 -13.02 11.48 0.84
CA TRP A 134 -11.98 10.55 1.28
C TRP A 134 -11.13 10.02 0.13
N LEU A 135 -11.73 9.66 -1.01
CA LEU A 135 -10.99 9.27 -2.22
C LEU A 135 -10.11 10.40 -2.74
N SER A 136 -10.63 11.63 -2.74
CA SER A 136 -9.87 12.82 -3.15
C SER A 136 -8.68 13.07 -2.23
N ALA A 137 -8.87 12.95 -0.92
CA ALA A 137 -7.78 13.04 0.06
C ALA A 137 -6.76 11.90 -0.11
N LEU A 138 -7.22 10.67 -0.33
CA LEU A 138 -6.35 9.52 -0.60
C LEU A 138 -5.49 9.76 -1.84
N LYS A 139 -6.06 10.29 -2.92
CA LYS A 139 -5.29 10.63 -4.12
C LYS A 139 -4.17 11.63 -3.83
N LYS A 140 -4.45 12.69 -3.06
CA LYS A 140 -3.43 13.66 -2.63
C LYS A 140 -2.29 12.98 -1.86
N THR A 141 -2.62 12.03 -0.98
CA THR A 141 -1.59 11.29 -0.22
C THR A 141 -0.78 10.32 -1.07
N MET A 142 -1.42 9.68 -2.06
CA MET A 142 -0.72 8.82 -3.02
C MET A 142 0.26 9.64 -3.87
N ASP A 143 -0.18 10.80 -4.36
CA ASP A 143 0.63 11.69 -5.19
C ASP A 143 1.82 12.30 -4.44
N SER A 144 1.68 12.53 -3.14
CA SER A 144 2.80 13.03 -2.30
C SER A 144 3.75 11.91 -1.85
N GLY A 145 3.34 10.64 -1.91
CA GLY A 145 4.10 9.51 -1.40
C GLY A 145 4.25 9.49 0.14
N VAL A 146 3.49 10.33 0.85
CA VAL A 146 3.53 10.42 2.32
C VAL A 146 2.66 9.33 2.91
N THR A 147 3.21 8.57 3.85
CA THR A 147 2.58 7.45 4.56
C THR A 147 2.74 7.63 6.06
N SER A 148 2.01 6.85 6.87
CA SER A 148 2.17 6.84 8.33
C SER A 148 3.54 6.39 8.84
N PHE A 149 4.38 5.83 7.96
CA PHE A 149 5.72 5.33 8.28
C PHE A 149 6.85 6.30 7.94
N ASN A 150 6.72 7.07 6.85
CA ASN A 150 7.76 7.99 6.36
C ASN A 150 7.44 9.47 6.60
N ARG A 151 6.22 9.81 7.06
CA ARG A 151 5.81 11.19 7.35
C ARG A 151 6.74 11.86 8.36
N SER A 152 7.34 12.98 7.96
CA SER A 152 8.01 13.92 8.86
C SER A 152 7.05 15.05 9.30
N TYR A 153 7.49 15.89 10.23
CA TYR A 153 6.73 17.07 10.66
C TYR A 153 6.49 18.09 9.54
N GLN A 154 7.35 18.13 8.52
CA GLN A 154 7.22 19.08 7.41
C GLN A 154 6.27 18.56 6.33
N ASP A 155 5.94 17.26 6.35
CA ASP A 155 5.12 16.58 5.34
C ASP A 155 3.66 16.44 5.79
N ILE A 156 3.26 17.14 6.84
CA ILE A 156 1.90 17.10 7.36
C ILE A 156 0.97 17.79 6.35
N PRO A 157 -0.02 17.07 5.78
CA PRO A 157 -0.96 17.69 4.86
C PRO A 157 -1.80 18.77 5.56
N GLU A 158 -2.04 19.90 4.88
CA GLU A 158 -2.98 20.94 5.35
C GLU A 158 -4.44 20.45 5.31
N ASP A 159 -4.75 19.55 4.37
CA ASP A 159 -6.06 18.90 4.24
C ASP A 159 -6.25 17.91 5.40
N THR A 160 -7.24 18.17 6.26
CA THR A 160 -7.50 17.37 7.47
C THR A 160 -7.75 15.88 7.17
N LEU A 161 -8.40 15.53 6.05
CA LEU A 161 -8.63 14.13 5.71
C LEU A 161 -7.33 13.45 5.28
N ALA A 162 -6.52 14.12 4.47
CA ALA A 162 -5.18 13.64 4.11
C ALA A 162 -4.27 13.52 5.34
N GLU A 163 -4.38 14.47 6.28
CA GLU A 163 -3.70 14.42 7.57
C GLU A 163 -4.11 13.18 8.37
N ILE A 164 -5.41 12.85 8.39
CA ILE A 164 -5.93 11.64 9.04
C ILE A 164 -5.40 10.38 8.35
N ILE A 165 -5.46 10.30 7.02
CA ILE A 165 -4.98 9.15 6.22
C ILE A 165 -3.51 8.83 6.50
N THR A 166 -2.67 9.86 6.53
CA THR A 166 -1.23 9.74 6.79
C THR A 166 -0.88 9.65 8.27
N GLY A 167 -1.87 9.79 9.15
CA GLY A 167 -1.74 9.68 10.60
C GLY A 167 -1.62 8.23 11.07
N ARG A 168 -1.56 8.06 12.40
CA ARG A 168 -1.52 6.76 13.08
C ARG A 168 -2.79 6.46 13.86
N ASP A 169 -3.79 7.33 13.77
CA ASP A 169 -5.06 7.16 14.46
C ASP A 169 -5.95 6.20 13.68
N PHE A 170 -6.53 5.26 14.40
CA PHE A 170 -7.56 4.37 13.89
C PHE A 170 -8.37 3.82 15.08
N PRO A 171 -9.65 3.47 14.85
CA PRO A 171 -10.47 2.81 15.84
C PRO A 171 -9.84 1.46 16.26
N ARG A 172 -9.58 1.28 17.55
CA ARG A 172 -9.02 0.03 18.09
C ARG A 172 -10.08 -1.04 18.40
N PHE A 173 -11.31 -0.85 17.93
CA PHE A 173 -12.38 -1.81 18.12
C PHE A 173 -12.23 -2.94 17.11
N ARG A 174 -12.26 -4.19 17.58
CA ARG A 174 -12.05 -5.37 16.71
C ARG A 174 -12.99 -5.42 15.49
N SER A 175 -14.20 -4.88 15.59
CA SER A 175 -15.20 -4.89 14.50
C SER A 175 -14.91 -3.90 13.38
N ILE A 176 -14.09 -2.88 13.64
CA ILE A 176 -13.76 -1.81 12.68
C ILE A 176 -12.24 -1.51 12.64
N SER A 177 -11.41 -2.44 13.09
CA SER A 177 -9.96 -2.31 13.00
C SER A 177 -9.52 -2.56 11.55
N PRO A 178 -8.75 -1.65 10.93
CA PRO A 178 -8.23 -1.87 9.59
C PRO A 178 -7.31 -3.09 9.49
N GLU A 179 -7.45 -3.86 8.41
CA GLU A 179 -6.57 -4.95 8.00
C GLU A 179 -5.46 -4.48 7.04
N HIS A 180 -5.46 -3.17 6.73
CA HIS A 180 -4.52 -2.49 5.85
C HIS A 180 -3.71 -1.44 6.63
N SER A 181 -2.64 -0.94 5.99
CA SER A 181 -1.69 0.01 6.57
C SER A 181 -2.09 1.49 6.41
N VAL A 182 -3.13 1.78 5.63
CA VAL A 182 -3.71 3.13 5.45
C VAL A 182 -4.73 3.40 6.57
N LEU A 183 -4.25 3.51 7.80
CA LEU A 183 -5.05 3.38 9.02
C LEU A 183 -6.19 4.40 9.18
N GLY A 184 -6.02 5.61 8.65
CA GLY A 184 -7.02 6.68 8.74
C GLY A 184 -8.13 6.61 7.69
N PHE A 185 -8.00 5.77 6.65
CA PHE A 185 -9.02 5.66 5.62
C PHE A 185 -10.20 4.82 6.15
N PRO A 186 -11.47 5.26 5.96
CA PRO A 186 -12.65 4.67 6.60
C PRO A 186 -13.14 3.38 5.92
N CYS A 187 -12.30 2.36 5.83
CA CYS A 187 -12.67 0.98 5.55
C CYS A 187 -11.89 0.02 6.46
N THR A 188 -12.28 -1.26 6.49
CA THR A 188 -11.55 -2.28 7.26
C THR A 188 -10.82 -3.29 6.41
N SER A 189 -11.48 -3.82 5.38
CA SER A 189 -10.96 -4.91 4.58
C SER A 189 -9.80 -4.45 3.71
N LEU A 190 -8.85 -5.36 3.51
CA LEU A 190 -7.74 -5.15 2.59
C LEU A 190 -8.25 -4.93 1.15
N GLU A 191 -9.32 -5.63 0.77
CA GLU A 191 -9.93 -5.55 -0.55
C GLU A 191 -10.58 -4.20 -0.82
N CYS A 192 -11.37 -3.65 0.11
CA CYS A 192 -11.99 -2.34 -0.13
C CYS A 192 -10.97 -1.21 -0.12
N MET A 193 -9.88 -1.33 0.65
CA MET A 193 -8.75 -0.39 0.52
C MET A 193 -8.11 -0.48 -0.87
N ALA A 194 -7.90 -1.68 -1.40
CA ALA A 194 -7.39 -1.84 -2.76
C ALA A 194 -8.36 -1.27 -3.81
N ILE A 195 -9.67 -1.52 -3.69
CA ILE A 195 -10.68 -0.90 -4.56
C ILE A 195 -10.57 0.62 -4.48
N ALA A 196 -10.49 1.21 -3.29
CA ALA A 196 -10.36 2.66 -3.13
C ALA A 196 -9.15 3.23 -3.88
N MET A 197 -8.00 2.55 -3.83
CA MET A 197 -6.81 2.96 -4.60
C MET A 197 -6.96 2.73 -6.10
N LEU A 198 -7.59 1.63 -6.51
CA LEU A 198 -7.80 1.28 -7.91
C LEU A 198 -8.78 2.23 -8.63
N GLU A 199 -9.67 2.91 -7.90
CA GLU A 199 -10.52 3.97 -8.45
C GLU A 199 -9.72 5.24 -8.81
N LEU A 200 -8.51 5.38 -8.28
CA LEU A 200 -7.72 6.61 -8.33
C LEU A 200 -6.56 6.57 -9.33
N VAL A 201 -6.23 5.39 -9.85
CA VAL A 201 -5.08 5.15 -10.73
C VAL A 201 -5.55 4.72 -12.11
N PRO A 202 -4.76 4.98 -13.17
CA PRO A 202 -5.08 4.52 -14.51
C PRO A 202 -5.06 2.98 -14.58
N ASP A 203 -5.78 2.43 -15.55
CA ASP A 203 -5.96 0.99 -15.73
C ASP A 203 -4.66 0.21 -15.95
N ASP A 204 -3.61 0.87 -16.45
CA ASP A 204 -2.29 0.31 -16.70
C ASP A 204 -1.30 0.50 -15.54
N ALA A 205 -1.70 1.16 -14.45
CA ALA A 205 -0.86 1.31 -13.26
C ALA A 205 -0.43 -0.04 -12.68
N GLU A 206 0.81 -0.11 -12.19
CA GLU A 206 1.36 -1.35 -11.63
C GLU A 206 0.77 -1.64 -10.25
N CYS A 207 0.21 -2.83 -10.09
CA CYS A 207 -0.14 -3.39 -8.79
C CYS A 207 0.87 -4.48 -8.46
N VAL A 208 1.43 -4.45 -7.24
CA VAL A 208 2.60 -5.25 -6.90
C VAL A 208 2.47 -5.90 -5.53
N VAL A 209 2.81 -7.19 -5.44
CA VAL A 209 3.27 -7.84 -4.20
C VAL A 209 4.78 -7.97 -4.26
N ASN A 210 5.50 -7.23 -3.42
CA ASN A 210 6.95 -7.35 -3.33
C ASN A 210 7.31 -8.42 -2.29
N VAL A 211 7.92 -9.51 -2.75
CA VAL A 211 8.36 -10.64 -1.93
C VAL A 211 9.88 -10.82 -1.93
N SER A 212 10.63 -9.79 -2.34
CA SER A 212 12.09 -9.83 -2.48
C SER A 212 12.78 -10.35 -1.22
N SER A 213 12.33 -9.93 -0.03
CA SER A 213 12.87 -10.41 1.25
C SER A 213 12.80 -11.94 1.38
N PHE A 214 11.69 -12.57 0.97
CA PHE A 214 11.52 -14.01 1.10
C PHE A 214 12.46 -14.79 0.20
N VAL A 215 12.66 -14.33 -1.03
CA VAL A 215 13.57 -14.98 -1.98
C VAL A 215 15.03 -14.80 -1.52
N HIS A 216 15.42 -13.59 -1.14
CA HIS A 216 16.80 -13.28 -0.72
C HIS A 216 17.24 -14.08 0.52
N TYR A 217 16.33 -14.38 1.44
CA TYR A 217 16.61 -15.20 2.62
C TYR A 217 16.31 -16.70 2.43
N GLY A 218 15.92 -17.14 1.23
CA GLY A 218 15.68 -18.55 0.92
C GLY A 218 14.42 -19.15 1.56
N TYR A 219 13.42 -18.33 1.90
CA TYR A 219 12.15 -18.78 2.47
C TYR A 219 11.11 -19.19 1.43
N THR A 220 11.37 -18.95 0.15
CA THR A 220 10.53 -19.41 -0.96
C THR A 220 11.37 -19.86 -2.14
N ASN A 221 10.83 -20.82 -2.90
CA ASN A 221 11.41 -21.31 -4.15
C ASN A 221 10.55 -20.91 -5.36
N GLU A 222 9.52 -20.08 -5.16
CA GLU A 222 8.54 -19.71 -6.18
C GLU A 222 9.12 -18.91 -7.35
N PHE A 223 10.40 -18.51 -7.33
CA PHE A 223 11.05 -17.83 -8.47
C PHE A 223 12.20 -18.64 -9.08
N ASN A 224 12.45 -19.86 -8.57
CA ASN A 224 13.60 -20.66 -8.98
C ASN A 224 13.54 -21.09 -10.45
N ASP A 225 12.35 -21.38 -10.97
CA ASP A 225 12.12 -21.69 -12.38
C ASP A 225 12.49 -20.51 -13.29
N LEU A 226 12.09 -19.30 -12.91
CA LEU A 226 12.43 -18.07 -13.63
C LEU A 226 13.94 -17.82 -13.59
N LEU A 227 14.58 -17.97 -12.43
CA LEU A 227 16.04 -17.85 -12.29
C LEU A 227 16.79 -18.86 -13.19
N GLN A 228 16.37 -20.11 -13.20
CA GLN A 228 16.97 -21.15 -14.05
C GLN A 228 16.81 -20.84 -15.55
N SER A 229 15.66 -20.30 -15.95
CA SER A 229 15.41 -19.89 -17.33
C SER A 229 16.32 -18.73 -17.77
N MET A 230 16.54 -17.74 -16.89
CA MET A 230 17.42 -16.60 -17.16
C MET A 230 18.89 -17.02 -17.30
N VAL A 231 19.34 -17.93 -16.43
CA VAL A 231 20.69 -18.51 -16.52
C VAL A 231 20.85 -19.27 -17.83
N SER A 232 19.87 -20.12 -18.18
CA SER A 232 19.89 -20.90 -19.41
C SER A 232 19.89 -20.03 -20.67
N ALA A 233 19.19 -18.90 -20.65
CA ALA A 233 19.17 -17.94 -21.75
C ALA A 233 20.53 -17.22 -21.92
N ARG A 234 21.22 -16.86 -20.82
CA ARG A 234 22.56 -16.24 -20.87
C ARG A 234 23.63 -17.13 -21.49
N PHE A 235 23.51 -18.45 -21.34
CA PHE A 235 24.45 -19.41 -21.94
C PHE A 235 24.11 -19.81 -23.38
N ARG A 236 23.00 -19.33 -23.95
CA ARG A 236 22.60 -19.54 -25.35
C ARG A 236 22.92 -18.30 -26.20
N THR A 237 24.16 -17.79 -26.15
CA THR A 237 24.64 -16.86 -27.19
C THR A 237 24.90 -17.61 -28.48
N PRO A 238 24.47 -17.12 -29.66
CA PRO A 238 24.69 -17.83 -30.92
C PRO A 238 26.18 -17.80 -31.26
N SER A 239 26.75 -18.99 -31.47
CA SER A 239 28.05 -19.14 -32.12
C SER A 239 27.90 -18.62 -33.55
N PHE A 240 28.36 -17.39 -33.79
CA PHE A 240 28.63 -16.93 -35.15
C PHE A 240 29.72 -17.82 -35.74
N ARG A 241 29.30 -18.75 -36.61
CA ARG A 241 30.21 -19.44 -37.51
C ARG A 241 30.54 -18.47 -38.64
N TYR A 242 31.79 -17.98 -38.64
CA TYR A 242 32.43 -17.49 -39.85
C TYR A 242 33.06 -18.67 -40.59
#